data_AF-A0A2B7ZUS3-F1
#
_entry.id   AF-A0A2B7ZUS3-F1
#
_cell.length_a   1.000
_cell.length_b   1.000
_cell.length_c   1.000
_cell.angle_alpha   90.00
_cell.angle_beta   90.00
_cell.angle_gamma   90.00
#
_symmetry.space_group_name_H-M   'P 1'
#
loop_
_entity.id
_entity.type
_entity.pdbx_description
1 polymer ?
#
loop_
_entity_poly.entity_id
_entity_poly.type
_entity_poly.pdbx_seq_one_letter_code
_entity_poly.pdbx_strand_id
1 'polypeptide(L)'
;LSDISILPHGFDAQTPIEIKGVDPVSKIELGDLDHDGFEELYIYTQSAGSGSAGTVYAFASDKDKELKPIDCSLIGDTSAEEFKGYQGHDFFKLEGNSLARTFPIYKESDVNASPSGGKKTIRYKLVGLKLAAEK
;
A
#
# COMPACT_ATOMS: atom_id res chain seq x y z
N LEU A 1 -4.80 -15.31 8.13
CA LEU A 1 -4.24 -14.06 8.70
C LEU A 1 -2.80 -14.32 9.07
N SER A 2 -2.00 -13.26 9.08
CA SER A 2 -0.58 -13.25 9.39
C SER A 2 -0.31 -12.21 10.48
N ASP A 3 0.78 -12.41 11.21
CA ASP A 3 1.35 -11.42 12.10
C ASP A 3 2.67 -10.94 11.48
N ILE A 4 2.93 -9.63 11.53
CA ILE A 4 4.14 -9.00 11.02
C ILE A 4 4.90 -8.43 12.23
N SER A 5 6.16 -8.86 12.38
CA SER A 5 7.10 -8.32 13.35
C SER A 5 8.27 -7.66 12.62
N ILE A 6 8.50 -6.37 12.85
CA ILE A 6 9.60 -5.60 12.27
C ILE A 6 10.58 -5.27 13.39
N LEU A 7 11.82 -5.71 13.23
CA LEU A 7 12.91 -5.51 14.20
C LEU A 7 13.93 -4.54 13.60
N PRO A 8 13.82 -3.23 13.88
CA PRO A 8 14.77 -2.25 13.38
C PRO A 8 16.14 -2.42 14.06
N HIS A 9 17.20 -2.30 13.27
CA HIS A 9 18.59 -2.32 13.74
C HIS A 9 19.36 -1.15 13.16
N GLY A 10 20.34 -0.63 13.90
CA GLY A 10 21.18 0.50 13.46
C GLY A 10 20.60 1.87 13.77
N PHE A 11 19.32 1.95 14.15
CA PHE A 11 18.68 3.16 14.64
C PHE A 11 19.07 3.48 16.10
N ASP A 12 18.97 4.76 16.49
CA ASP A 12 19.06 5.18 17.89
C ASP A 12 17.98 4.51 18.74
N ALA A 13 16.74 4.48 18.22
CA ALA A 13 15.61 3.77 18.80
C ALA A 13 15.25 2.53 17.97
N GLN A 14 15.35 1.35 18.59
CA GLN A 14 15.15 0.05 17.94
C GLN A 14 13.87 -0.65 18.41
N THR A 15 12.80 0.12 18.58
CA THR A 15 11.52 -0.42 19.08
C THR A 15 10.91 -1.37 18.05
N PRO A 16 10.64 -2.63 18.41
CA PRO A 16 9.91 -3.56 17.54
C PRO A 16 8.53 -3.03 17.16
N ILE A 17 8.14 -3.22 15.91
CA ILE A 17 6.79 -2.91 15.42
C ILE A 17 6.06 -4.22 15.19
N GLU A 18 4.90 -4.36 15.83
CA GLU A 18 4.07 -5.56 15.76
C GLU A 18 2.71 -5.22 15.14
N ILE A 19 2.35 -5.90 14.06
CA ILE A 19 1.05 -5.76 13.40
C ILE A 19 0.41 -7.15 13.36
N LYS A 20 -0.73 -7.31 14.02
CA LYS A 20 -1.36 -8.61 14.22
C LYS A 20 -2.62 -8.77 13.37
N GLY A 21 -2.89 -10.01 12.97
CA GLY A 21 -4.15 -10.37 12.32
C GLY A 21 -4.35 -9.69 10.97
N VAL A 22 -3.26 -9.42 10.24
CA VAL A 22 -3.34 -8.84 8.89
C VAL A 22 -3.62 -9.94 7.85
N ASP A 23 -4.01 -9.53 6.66
CA ASP A 23 -4.07 -10.45 5.53
C ASP A 23 -2.67 -11.01 5.17
N PRO A 24 -2.58 -12.17 4.49
CA PRO A 24 -1.30 -12.73 4.06
C PRO A 24 -0.44 -11.72 3.30
N VAL A 25 0.85 -11.65 3.65
CA VAL A 25 1.84 -10.83 2.95
C VAL A 25 2.02 -11.40 1.53
N SER A 26 1.82 -10.55 0.54
CA SER A 26 1.98 -10.90 -0.89
C SER A 26 3.31 -10.42 -1.45
N LYS A 27 3.85 -9.31 -0.94
CA LYS A 27 5.09 -8.70 -1.41
C LYS A 27 5.68 -7.76 -0.36
N ILE A 28 6.99 -7.57 -0.40
CA ILE A 28 7.71 -6.54 0.35
C ILE A 28 8.65 -5.83 -0.64
N GLU A 29 8.69 -4.50 -0.62
CA GLU A 29 9.57 -3.67 -1.45
C GLU A 29 10.25 -2.60 -0.58
N LEU A 30 11.44 -2.20 -0.98
CA LEU A 30 12.12 -1.00 -0.51
C LEU A 30 12.10 0.04 -1.64
N GLY A 31 11.94 1.31 -1.29
CA GLY A 31 12.11 2.39 -2.24
C GLY A 31 12.08 3.74 -1.56
N ASP A 32 12.74 4.72 -2.17
CA ASP A 32 12.82 6.10 -1.72
C ASP A 32 11.85 6.94 -2.57
N LEU A 33 10.60 7.07 -2.11
CA LEU A 33 9.55 7.74 -2.89
C LEU A 33 9.60 9.27 -2.79
N ASP A 34 10.12 9.83 -1.70
CA ASP A 34 10.24 11.28 -1.54
C ASP A 34 11.62 11.84 -1.92
N HIS A 35 12.57 10.96 -2.27
CA HIS A 35 13.94 11.26 -2.65
C HIS A 35 14.74 11.98 -1.56
N ASP A 36 14.48 11.65 -0.29
CA ASP A 36 15.22 12.23 0.83
C ASP A 36 16.56 11.52 1.13
N GLY A 37 16.83 10.43 0.41
CA GLY A 37 18.05 9.62 0.51
C GLY A 37 17.94 8.45 1.49
N PHE A 38 16.78 8.24 2.12
CA PHE A 38 16.48 7.08 2.95
C PHE A 38 15.37 6.26 2.29
N GLU A 39 15.54 4.93 2.23
CA GLU A 39 14.49 4.07 1.68
C GLU A 39 13.36 3.87 2.71
N GLU A 40 12.12 3.83 2.22
CA GLU A 40 10.97 3.33 2.98
C GLU A 40 10.75 1.83 2.73
N LEU A 41 10.23 1.16 3.75
CA LEU A 41 9.75 -0.21 3.70
C LEU A 41 8.27 -0.24 3.36
N TYR A 42 7.91 -0.94 2.29
CA TYR A 42 6.53 -1.19 1.88
C TYR A 42 6.18 -2.67 1.98
N ILE A 43 5.17 -3.02 2.78
CA ILE A 43 4.66 -4.37 2.95
C ILE A 43 3.24 -4.43 2.41
N TYR A 44 3.03 -5.31 1.43
CA TYR A 44 1.75 -5.51 0.78
C TYR A 44 1.10 -6.77 1.31
N THR A 45 -0.16 -6.68 1.69
CA THR A 45 -0.99 -7.83 2.05
C THR A 45 -2.16 -7.96 1.09
N GLN A 46 -2.69 -9.17 0.96
CA GLN A 46 -3.83 -9.43 0.10
C GLN A 46 -4.81 -10.40 0.75
N SER A 47 -6.09 -10.01 0.77
CA SER A 47 -7.14 -10.84 1.35
C SER A 47 -7.27 -12.18 0.64
N ALA A 48 -7.47 -13.24 1.42
CA ALA A 48 -7.73 -14.58 0.90
C ALA A 48 -9.17 -14.74 0.35
N GLY A 49 -10.04 -13.73 0.52
CA GLY A 49 -11.39 -13.72 -0.04
C GLY A 49 -11.40 -13.55 -1.56
N SER A 50 -12.55 -13.78 -2.19
CA SER A 50 -12.71 -13.74 -3.65
C SER A 50 -12.40 -12.37 -4.28
N GLY A 51 -12.56 -11.29 -3.52
CA GLY A 51 -12.22 -9.94 -3.96
C GLY A 51 -10.73 -9.64 -3.89
N SER A 52 -9.91 -10.45 -3.19
CA SER A 52 -8.45 -10.28 -3.09
C SER A 52 -8.00 -8.82 -2.91
N ALA A 53 -8.70 -8.10 -2.03
CA ALA A 53 -8.42 -6.70 -1.73
C ALA A 53 -7.04 -6.57 -1.09
N GLY A 54 -6.27 -5.60 -1.52
CA GLY A 54 -4.91 -5.38 -1.05
C GLY A 54 -4.80 -4.22 -0.07
N THR A 55 -3.89 -4.36 0.89
CA THR A 55 -3.54 -3.33 1.88
C THR A 55 -2.03 -3.08 1.84
N VAL A 56 -1.62 -1.85 2.16
CA VAL A 56 -0.21 -1.46 2.26
C VAL A 56 0.06 -1.00 3.68
N TYR A 57 1.14 -1.52 4.27
CA TYR A 57 1.77 -1.01 5.47
C TYR A 57 3.11 -0.45 5.06
N ALA A 58 3.43 0.78 5.44
CA ALA A 58 4.70 1.37 5.06
C ALA A 58 5.36 2.12 6.22
N PHE A 59 6.68 2.18 6.17
CA PHE A 59 7.52 2.74 7.23
C PHE A 59 8.71 3.50 6.65
N ALA A 60 8.99 4.69 7.15
CA ALA A 60 10.11 5.53 6.75
C ALA A 60 11.16 5.63 7.87
N SER A 61 12.42 5.76 7.48
CA SER A 61 13.50 6.15 8.39
C SER A 61 13.36 7.62 8.76
N ASP A 62 13.40 7.98 10.04
CA ASP A 62 13.64 9.36 10.47
C ASP A 62 15.14 9.63 10.57
N LYS A 63 15.83 9.57 9.43
CA LYS A 63 17.27 9.86 9.31
C LYS A 63 18.11 9.09 10.34
N ASP A 64 17.92 7.78 10.39
CA ASP A 64 18.59 6.82 11.26
C ASP A 64 18.26 6.96 12.76
N LYS A 65 17.31 7.80 13.15
CA LYS A 65 16.88 7.90 14.56
C LYS A 65 15.91 6.79 14.95
N GLU A 66 14.85 6.63 14.16
CA GLU A 66 13.82 5.63 14.40
C GLU A 66 13.07 5.29 13.11
N LEU A 67 12.35 4.17 13.12
CA LEU A 67 11.46 3.76 12.04
C LEU A 67 10.04 4.25 12.34
N LYS A 68 9.45 5.06 11.46
CA LYS A 68 8.12 5.68 11.65
C LYS A 68 7.08 5.10 10.68
N PRO A 69 5.84 4.86 11.14
CA PRO A 69 4.77 4.44 10.24
C PRO A 69 4.38 5.57 9.27
N ILE A 70 4.05 5.18 8.05
CA ILE A 70 3.49 6.04 7.01
C ILE A 70 1.98 5.79 6.96
N ASP A 71 1.19 6.88 6.96
CA ASP A 71 -0.26 6.80 6.77
C ASP A 71 -0.57 6.31 5.34
N CYS A 72 -1.10 5.08 5.28
CA CYS A 72 -1.49 4.38 4.07
C CYS A 72 -3.02 4.31 3.92
N SER A 73 -3.74 5.36 4.30
CA SER A 73 -5.21 5.47 4.15
C SER A 73 -5.67 5.69 2.69
N LEU A 74 -5.15 4.88 1.76
CA LEU A 74 -5.18 5.08 0.30
C LEU A 74 -6.60 5.25 -0.31
N ILE A 75 -7.62 4.67 0.30
CA ILE A 75 -9.02 4.83 -0.16
C ILE A 75 -9.64 6.10 0.40
N GLY A 76 -9.41 6.38 1.69
CA GLY A 76 -10.08 7.47 2.41
C GLY A 76 -9.76 8.86 1.87
N ASP A 77 -8.57 9.04 1.30
CA ASP A 77 -8.11 10.30 0.71
C ASP A 77 -8.49 10.48 -0.77
N THR A 78 -9.16 9.50 -1.38
CA THR A 78 -9.55 9.55 -2.79
C THR A 78 -11.07 9.67 -2.92
N SER A 79 -11.56 10.38 -3.94
CA SER A 79 -13.01 10.52 -4.15
C SER A 79 -13.69 9.16 -4.40
N ALA A 80 -14.95 9.01 -3.98
CA ALA A 80 -15.71 7.78 -4.23
C ALA A 80 -15.85 7.46 -5.73
N GLU A 81 -15.87 8.48 -6.59
CA GLU A 81 -15.92 8.29 -8.04
C GLU A 81 -14.65 7.59 -8.56
N GLU A 82 -13.50 7.80 -7.91
CA GLU A 82 -12.26 7.15 -8.32
C GLU A 82 -12.31 5.63 -8.16
N PHE A 83 -13.13 5.15 -7.22
CA PHE A 83 -13.33 3.73 -6.91
C PHE A 83 -14.64 3.17 -7.48
N LYS A 84 -15.29 3.86 -8.41
CA LYS A 84 -16.50 3.34 -9.05
C LYS A 84 -16.22 2.03 -9.78
N GLY A 85 -16.98 0.99 -9.44
CA GLY A 85 -16.81 -0.36 -9.99
C GLY A 85 -15.63 -1.14 -9.40
N TYR A 86 -15.00 -0.64 -8.33
CA TYR A 86 -13.95 -1.36 -7.60
C TYR A 86 -14.52 -2.55 -6.82
N GLN A 87 -13.89 -3.72 -6.94
CA GLN A 87 -14.21 -4.91 -6.14
C GLN A 87 -12.96 -5.65 -5.63
N GLY A 88 -11.84 -4.93 -5.46
CA GLY A 88 -10.56 -5.50 -5.06
C GLY A 88 -9.68 -5.90 -6.24
N HIS A 89 -8.92 -6.98 -6.08
CA HIS A 89 -7.88 -7.46 -6.99
C HIS A 89 -6.79 -6.43 -7.22
N ASP A 90 -6.42 -5.76 -6.13
CA ASP A 90 -5.39 -4.72 -6.14
C ASP A 90 -4.03 -5.32 -6.49
N PHE A 91 -3.34 -4.62 -7.36
CA PHE A 91 -1.93 -4.82 -7.65
C PHE A 91 -1.18 -3.54 -7.34
N PHE A 92 -0.24 -3.63 -6.39
CA PHE A 92 0.61 -2.52 -5.99
C PHE A 92 2.00 -2.65 -6.59
N LYS A 93 2.61 -1.52 -6.95
CA LYS A 93 3.98 -1.46 -7.46
C LYS A 93 4.56 -0.07 -7.25
N LEU A 94 5.81 0.02 -6.82
CA LEU A 94 6.58 1.27 -6.87
C LEU A 94 6.94 1.60 -8.32
N GLU A 95 6.58 2.81 -8.78
CA GLU A 95 6.85 3.29 -10.13
C GLU A 95 7.41 4.71 -10.09
N GLY A 96 8.72 4.84 -10.31
CA GLY A 96 9.40 6.13 -10.13
C GLY A 96 9.31 6.55 -8.67
N ASN A 97 8.74 7.73 -8.42
CA ASN A 97 8.56 8.32 -7.09
C ASN A 97 7.12 8.24 -6.57
N SER A 98 6.37 7.24 -7.05
CA SER A 98 4.99 7.03 -6.63
C SER A 98 4.69 5.55 -6.40
N LEU A 99 3.80 5.27 -5.46
CA LEU A 99 3.15 3.97 -5.34
C LEU A 99 1.97 3.91 -6.31
N ALA A 100 1.99 2.98 -7.26
CA ALA A 100 0.88 2.71 -8.15
C ALA A 100 -0.01 1.59 -7.60
N ARG A 101 -1.32 1.83 -7.54
CA ARG A 101 -2.36 0.85 -7.24
C ARG A 101 -3.20 0.62 -8.48
N THR A 102 -3.20 -0.60 -9.01
CA THR A 102 -3.98 -0.98 -10.18
C THR A 102 -5.04 -2.01 -9.81
N PHE A 103 -6.27 -1.82 -10.26
CA PHE A 103 -7.37 -2.78 -10.06
C PHE A 103 -8.30 -2.86 -11.27
N PRO A 104 -8.97 -3.99 -11.50
CA PRO A 104 -10.01 -4.10 -12.53
C PRO A 104 -11.27 -3.30 -12.16
N ILE A 105 -11.95 -2.79 -13.19
CA ILE A 105 -13.25 -2.12 -13.05
C ILE A 105 -14.36 -3.10 -13.44
N TYR A 106 -15.35 -3.27 -12.56
CA TYR A 106 -16.53 -4.10 -12.77
C TYR A 106 -17.73 -3.25 -13.21
N LYS A 107 -18.46 -3.74 -14.21
CA LYS A 107 -19.80 -3.27 -14.59
C LYS A 107 -20.86 -4.04 -13.80
N GLU A 108 -22.10 -3.54 -13.79
CA GLU A 108 -23.20 -4.11 -13.00
C GLU A 108 -23.46 -5.60 -13.25
N SER A 109 -23.26 -6.08 -14.48
CA SER A 109 -23.48 -7.48 -14.87
C SER A 109 -22.24 -8.36 -14.76
N ASP A 110 -21.09 -7.81 -14.36
CA ASP A 110 -19.85 -8.57 -14.31
C ASP A 110 -19.87 -9.53 -13.12
N VAL A 111 -19.32 -10.73 -13.33
CA VAL A 111 -18.98 -11.65 -12.23
C VAL A 111 -17.56 -11.37 -11.76
N ASN A 112 -17.25 -11.68 -10.50
CA ASN A 112 -15.93 -11.46 -9.89
C ASN A 112 -14.76 -12.04 -10.72
N ALA A 113 -14.98 -13.14 -11.45
CA ALA A 113 -13.93 -13.77 -12.26
C ALA A 113 -13.71 -13.11 -13.65
N SER A 114 -14.59 -12.21 -14.09
CA SER A 114 -14.57 -11.69 -15.46
C SER A 114 -14.99 -10.21 -15.53
N PRO A 115 -14.17 -9.29 -15.00
CA PRO A 115 -14.39 -7.85 -15.15
C PRO A 115 -14.29 -7.40 -16.62
N SER A 116 -15.17 -6.49 -17.04
CA SER A 116 -15.26 -5.97 -18.41
C SER A 116 -15.13 -4.45 -18.52
N GLY A 117 -14.92 -3.75 -17.40
CA GLY A 117 -14.72 -2.29 -17.34
C GLY A 117 -13.29 -1.83 -17.61
N GLY A 118 -12.35 -2.75 -17.86
CA GLY A 118 -10.92 -2.42 -18.01
C GLY A 118 -10.19 -2.39 -16.68
N LYS A 119 -9.10 -1.63 -16.59
CA LYS A 119 -8.31 -1.44 -15.37
C LYS A 119 -8.17 0.04 -15.06
N LYS A 120 -8.09 0.36 -13.78
CA LYS A 120 -7.76 1.68 -13.28
C LYS A 120 -6.44 1.64 -12.53
N THR A 121 -5.66 2.71 -12.63
CA THR A 121 -4.46 2.93 -11.83
C THR A 121 -4.58 4.25 -11.09
N ILE A 122 -4.41 4.22 -9.77
CA ILE A 122 -4.28 5.39 -8.91
C ILE A 122 -2.84 5.45 -8.43
N ARG A 123 -2.23 6.63 -8.46
CA ARG A 123 -0.85 6.86 -8.02
C ARG A 123 -0.84 7.67 -6.74
N TYR A 124 0.05 7.33 -5.82
CA TYR A 124 0.20 7.98 -4.54
C TYR A 124 1.65 8.46 -4.36
N LYS A 125 1.83 9.71 -3.93
CA LYS A 125 3.13 10.25 -3.53
C LYS A 125 3.28 10.22 -2.03
N LEU A 126 4.51 10.00 -1.59
CA LEU A 126 4.88 10.24 -0.21
C LEU A 126 5.02 11.76 0.02
N VAL A 127 4.25 12.27 0.98
CA VAL A 127 4.28 13.68 1.41
C VAL A 127 4.40 13.71 2.92
N GLY A 128 5.64 13.83 3.42
CA GLY A 128 5.94 13.55 4.83
C GLY A 128 5.66 12.08 5.13
N LEU A 129 4.98 11.77 6.23
CA LEU A 129 4.62 10.38 6.60
C LEU A 129 3.23 9.99 6.10
N LYS A 130 2.87 10.37 4.88
CA LYS A 130 1.56 10.05 4.29
C LYS A 130 1.66 9.77 2.79
N LEU A 131 1.04 8.68 2.35
CA LEU A 131 0.81 8.41 0.93
C LEU A 131 -0.48 9.12 0.47
N ALA A 132 -0.35 10.18 -0.31
CA ALA A 132 -1.45 10.98 -0.81
C ALA A 132 -1.68 10.72 -2.31
N ALA A 133 -2.94 10.58 -2.72
CA ALA A 133 -3.29 10.40 -4.13
C ALA A 133 -2.84 11.60 -4.96
N GLU A 134 -2.23 11.33 -6.11
CA GLU A 134 -1.95 12.34 -7.12
C GLU A 134 -3.28 12.86 -7.71
N LYS A 135 -3.38 14.17 -7.90
CA LYS A 135 -4.54 14.82 -8.55
C LYS A 135 -4.33 14.95 -10.04
#